data_AF-A0A2R9SNA8-F1
#
_entry.id   AF-A0A2R9SNA8-F1
#
_cell.length_a   1.000
_cell.length_b   1.000
_cell.length_c   1.000
_cell.angle_alpha   90.00
_cell.angle_beta   90.00
_cell.angle_gamma   90.00
#
_symmetry.space_group_name_H-M   'P 1'
#
loop_
_entity.id
_entity.type
_entity.pdbx_description
1 polymer ?
#
loop_
_entity_poly.entity_id
_entity_poly.type
_entity_poly.pdbx_seq_one_letter_code
_entity_poly.pdbx_strand_id
1 'polypeptide(L)'
;MSTHSNTDSKPISGRRLLGITLLFIVILLFIRFVWFKFIMVPEQVPFQQGVLDLREWQADDRNMVALNGEWIFYPNQWMGPERLHHQGAQTASDSCCLQVPGPWESLNENGSEIGYGTYRLKVLVPKQSAIYGIWITDIRTAYRLYVNGDLVHELGRSV
;
A
#
# COMPACT_ATOMS: atom_id res chain seq x y z
N MET A 1 61.40 17.95 21.77
CA MET A 1 61.12 16.75 22.59
C MET A 1 59.67 16.85 23.03
N SER A 2 58.77 16.10 22.40
CA SER A 2 57.32 16.17 22.59
C SER A 2 56.90 15.39 23.83
N THR A 3 56.22 16.00 24.79
CA THR A 3 55.65 15.28 25.94
C THR A 3 54.14 15.47 26.01
N HIS A 4 53.47 14.33 25.94
CA HIS A 4 52.03 14.09 25.97
C HIS A 4 51.30 14.79 27.13
N SER A 5 50.21 15.48 26.82
CA SER A 5 49.18 15.86 27.81
C SER A 5 48.29 14.64 28.07
N ASN A 6 48.44 14.01 29.23
CA ASN A 6 47.59 12.93 29.70
C ASN A 6 46.30 13.54 30.28
N THR A 7 45.16 13.34 29.60
CA THR A 7 43.84 13.71 30.13
C THR A 7 43.29 12.55 30.97
N ASP A 8 43.38 12.67 32.30
CA ASP A 8 42.75 11.73 33.23
C ASP A 8 41.21 11.87 33.17
N SER A 9 40.56 10.91 32.50
CA SER A 9 39.10 10.79 32.51
C SER A 9 38.63 10.15 33.81
N LYS A 10 37.88 10.89 34.63
CA LYS A 10 37.32 10.41 35.90
C LYS A 10 36.34 9.24 35.65
N PRO A 11 36.43 8.10 36.36
CA PRO A 11 35.60 6.94 36.11
C PRO A 11 34.12 7.21 36.43
N ILE A 12 33.25 6.84 35.50
CA ILE A 12 31.80 7.05 35.60
C ILE A 12 31.22 6.02 36.59
N SER A 13 30.56 6.47 37.66
CA SER A 13 29.93 5.58 38.65
C SER A 13 28.75 4.79 38.05
N GLY A 14 28.65 3.50 38.34
CA GLY A 14 27.62 2.59 37.78
C GLY A 14 26.16 3.04 37.99
N ARG A 15 25.86 3.79 39.07
CA ARG A 15 24.53 4.37 39.31
C ARG A 15 24.18 5.48 38.30
N ARG A 16 25.19 6.22 37.82
CA ARG A 16 25.01 7.23 36.77
C ARG A 16 24.83 6.58 35.40
N LEU A 17 25.54 5.49 35.14
CA LEU A 17 25.38 4.70 33.91
C LEU A 17 23.94 4.14 33.81
N LEU A 18 23.42 3.56 34.90
CA LEU A 18 22.04 3.07 34.99
C LEU A 18 21.01 4.18 34.70
N GLY A 19 21.20 5.38 35.25
CA GLY A 19 20.32 6.52 35.01
C GLY A 19 20.34 6.99 33.55
N ILE A 20 21.52 7.05 32.93
CA ILE A 20 21.67 7.42 31.50
C ILE A 20 21.00 6.38 30.61
N THR A 21 21.19 5.09 30.89
CA THR A 21 20.55 4.00 30.14
C THR A 21 19.03 4.06 30.25
N LEU A 22 18.48 4.29 31.45
CA LEU A 22 17.04 4.41 31.65
C LEU A 22 16.48 5.62 30.88
N LEU A 23 17.15 6.77 30.96
CA LEU A 23 16.75 7.98 30.23
C LEU A 23 16.74 7.75 28.72
N PHE A 24 17.76 7.08 28.20
CA PHE A 24 17.85 6.75 26.78
C PHE A 24 16.69 5.84 26.34
N ILE A 25 16.34 4.82 27.14
CA ILE A 25 15.19 3.94 26.86
C ILE A 25 13.88 4.74 26.84
N VAL A 26 13.67 5.64 27.80
CA VAL A 26 12.46 6.49 27.85
C VAL A 26 12.37 7.39 26.62
N ILE A 27 13.49 7.98 26.17
CA ILE A 27 13.53 8.78 24.95
C ILE A 27 13.19 7.93 23.73
N LEU A 28 13.75 6.72 23.61
CA LEU A 28 13.43 5.81 22.50
C LEU A 28 11.95 5.41 22.49
N LEU A 29 11.36 5.14 23.66
CA LEU A 29 9.93 4.83 23.78
C LEU A 29 9.05 6.03 23.42
N PHE A 30 9.45 7.24 23.82
CA PHE A 30 8.74 8.46 23.47
C PHE A 30 8.79 8.73 21.96
N ILE A 31 9.97 8.61 21.34
CA ILE A 31 10.12 8.72 19.89
C ILE A 31 9.27 7.65 19.19
N ARG A 32 9.29 6.40 19.66
CA ARG A 32 8.46 5.31 19.13
C ARG A 32 6.96 5.64 19.21
N PHE A 33 6.52 6.23 20.31
CA PHE A 33 5.13 6.59 20.52
C PHE A 33 4.68 7.75 19.62
N VAL A 34 5.52 8.78 19.49
CA VAL A 34 5.29 9.90 18.56
C VAL A 34 5.25 9.39 17.12
N TRP A 35 6.20 8.53 16.74
CA TRP A 35 6.24 7.88 15.43
C TRP A 35 4.97 7.07 15.16
N PHE A 36 4.48 6.32 16.14
CA PHE A 36 3.22 5.57 16.01
C PHE A 36 2.01 6.48 15.81
N LYS A 37 1.97 7.65 16.46
CA LYS A 37 0.91 8.65 16.25
C LYS A 37 0.96 9.31 14.87
N PHE A 38 2.15 9.55 14.33
CA PHE A 38 2.32 10.10 12.98
C PHE A 38 2.10 9.07 11.87
N ILE A 39 2.32 7.78 12.13
CA ILE A 39 2.10 6.68 11.19
C ILE A 39 0.73 6.02 11.39
N MET A 40 -0.11 6.51 12.31
CA MET A 40 -1.42 5.92 12.54
C MET A 40 -2.27 6.09 11.28
N VAL A 41 -2.21 5.05 10.43
CA VAL A 41 -2.95 4.92 9.19
C VAL A 41 -4.41 5.13 9.57
N PRO A 42 -5.14 6.05 8.91
CA PRO A 42 -6.54 6.28 9.20
C PRO A 42 -7.26 4.93 9.18
N GLU A 43 -8.13 4.73 10.17
CA GLU A 43 -8.96 3.54 10.38
C GLU A 43 -9.40 3.01 9.02
N GLN A 44 -8.90 1.83 8.65
CA GLN A 44 -9.01 1.35 7.27
C GLN A 44 -10.47 1.32 6.88
N VAL A 45 -10.84 2.16 5.92
CA VAL A 45 -12.16 2.11 5.30
C VAL A 45 -12.35 0.67 4.82
N PRO A 46 -13.37 -0.04 5.29
CA PRO A 46 -13.52 -1.46 4.98
C PRO A 46 -13.74 -1.62 3.48
N PHE A 47 -12.98 -2.53 2.89
CA PHE A 47 -13.24 -3.01 1.54
C PHE A 47 -14.49 -3.89 1.58
N GLN A 48 -15.44 -3.64 0.69
CA GLN A 48 -16.63 -4.48 0.54
C GLN A 48 -16.72 -4.95 -0.91
N GLN A 49 -16.31 -6.20 -1.17
CA GLN A 49 -16.43 -6.83 -2.49
C GLN A 49 -15.76 -6.02 -3.60
N GLY A 50 -14.52 -5.58 -3.36
CA GLY A 50 -13.78 -4.74 -4.31
C GLY A 50 -14.25 -3.29 -4.41
N VAL A 51 -15.03 -2.80 -3.43
CA VAL A 51 -15.40 -1.39 -3.31
C VAL A 51 -14.73 -0.78 -2.08
N LEU A 52 -14.07 0.37 -2.28
CA LEU A 52 -13.48 1.21 -1.24
C LEU A 52 -14.24 2.54 -1.20
N ASP A 53 -14.87 2.86 -0.08
CA ASP A 53 -15.71 4.06 0.07
C ASP A 53 -15.00 5.22 0.79
N LEU A 54 -14.38 6.10 0.01
CA LEU A 54 -13.66 7.28 0.48
C LEU A 54 -14.52 8.56 0.44
N ARG A 55 -15.86 8.47 0.33
CA ARG A 55 -16.71 9.67 0.23
C ARG A 55 -16.65 10.58 1.46
N GLU A 56 -16.39 10.01 2.64
CA GLU A 56 -16.20 10.74 3.90
C GLU A 56 -14.74 11.10 4.17
N TRP A 57 -13.82 10.60 3.33
CA TRP A 57 -12.40 10.88 3.47
C TRP A 57 -12.06 12.25 2.88
N GLN A 58 -11.31 13.05 3.64
CA GLN A 58 -10.84 14.36 3.19
C GLN A 58 -9.50 14.22 2.48
N ALA A 59 -9.52 14.51 1.18
CA ALA A 59 -8.32 14.59 0.37
C ALA A 59 -7.50 15.81 0.80
N ASP A 60 -6.33 15.56 1.40
CA ASP A 60 -5.32 16.56 1.76
C ASP A 60 -3.97 16.02 1.26
N ASP A 61 -3.04 16.91 0.92
CA ASP A 61 -1.74 16.61 0.28
C ASP A 61 -0.86 15.67 1.11
N ARG A 62 -1.19 15.47 2.40
CA ARG A 62 -0.48 14.60 3.33
C ARG A 62 -1.17 13.26 3.56
N ASN A 63 -2.40 13.10 3.09
CA ASN A 63 -3.20 11.93 3.34
C ASN A 63 -3.13 10.99 2.13
N MET A 64 -2.43 9.87 2.31
CA MET A 64 -2.43 8.78 1.35
C MET A 64 -3.29 7.65 1.89
N VAL A 65 -4.19 7.12 1.06
CA VAL A 65 -4.98 5.93 1.39
C VAL A 65 -4.35 4.74 0.70
N ALA A 66 -3.99 3.72 1.47
CA ALA A 66 -3.53 2.47 0.91
C ALA A 66 -4.69 1.78 0.19
N LEU A 67 -4.49 1.42 -1.08
CA LEU A 67 -5.43 0.62 -1.85
C LEU A 67 -5.25 -0.90 -1.60
N ASN A 68 -4.47 -1.27 -0.59
CA ASN A 68 -4.23 -2.66 -0.19
C ASN A 68 -5.47 -3.20 0.52
N GLY A 69 -6.07 -4.26 0.00
CA GLY A 69 -7.35 -4.75 0.47
C GLY A 69 -7.92 -5.81 -0.43
N GLU A 70 -9.22 -6.01 -0.32
CA GLU A 70 -9.98 -6.94 -1.15
C GLU A 70 -10.30 -6.30 -2.50
N TRP A 71 -9.82 -6.91 -3.58
CA TRP A 71 -10.10 -6.51 -4.97
C TRP A 71 -10.90 -7.61 -5.66
N ILE A 72 -11.62 -7.27 -6.73
CA ILE A 72 -12.18 -8.29 -7.62
C ILE A 72 -11.10 -8.71 -8.63
N PHE A 73 -10.88 -10.01 -8.75
CA PHE A 73 -9.96 -10.61 -9.69
C PHE A 73 -10.70 -11.48 -10.70
N TYR A 74 -10.33 -11.34 -11.97
CA TYR A 74 -10.83 -12.13 -13.10
C TYR A 74 -9.66 -12.95 -13.69
N PRO A 75 -9.48 -14.22 -13.29
CA PRO A 75 -8.43 -15.08 -13.82
C PRO A 75 -8.65 -15.34 -15.32
N ASN A 76 -7.56 -15.37 -16.09
CA ASN A 76 -7.55 -15.70 -17.53
C ASN A 76 -8.49 -14.84 -18.40
N GLN A 77 -8.86 -13.65 -17.92
CA GLN A 77 -9.77 -12.75 -18.63
C GLN A 77 -9.17 -11.36 -18.78
N TRP A 78 -9.21 -10.85 -20.02
CA TRP A 78 -8.97 -9.45 -20.33
C TRP A 78 -10.30 -8.70 -20.23
N MET A 79 -10.51 -8.01 -19.12
CA MET A 79 -11.71 -7.22 -18.87
C MET A 79 -11.41 -5.75 -19.17
N GLY A 80 -11.59 -5.37 -20.44
CA GLY A 80 -11.50 -3.97 -20.84
C GLY A 80 -12.59 -3.10 -20.19
N PRO A 81 -12.40 -1.78 -20.12
CA PRO A 81 -13.30 -0.88 -19.41
C PRO A 81 -14.74 -0.91 -19.94
N GLU A 82 -14.95 -1.06 -21.25
CA GLU A 82 -16.31 -1.20 -21.81
C GLU A 82 -17.00 -2.48 -21.32
N ARG A 83 -16.27 -3.61 -21.29
CA ARG A 83 -16.80 -4.88 -20.83
C ARG A 83 -17.18 -4.82 -19.34
N LEU A 84 -16.35 -4.15 -18.52
CA LEU A 84 -16.61 -3.92 -17.10
C LEU A 84 -17.81 -3.00 -16.83
N HIS A 85 -18.07 -2.02 -17.71
CA HIS A 85 -19.24 -1.15 -17.61
C HIS A 85 -20.52 -1.85 -18.05
N HIS A 86 -20.47 -2.61 -19.16
CA HIS A 86 -21.65 -3.23 -19.77
C HIS A 86 -22.11 -4.49 -19.05
N GLN A 87 -21.20 -5.32 -18.55
CA GLN A 87 -21.58 -6.60 -17.94
C GLN A 87 -22.02 -6.47 -16.48
N GLY A 88 -21.82 -5.32 -15.83
CA GLY A 88 -22.09 -5.18 -14.39
C GLY A 88 -21.45 -6.33 -13.60
N ALA A 89 -21.88 -6.60 -12.37
CA ALA A 89 -21.41 -7.77 -11.61
C ALA A 89 -21.96 -9.12 -12.14
N GLN A 90 -22.44 -9.21 -13.40
CA GLN A 90 -23.20 -10.37 -13.89
C GLN A 90 -22.35 -11.56 -14.35
N THR A 91 -21.03 -11.44 -14.37
CA THR A 91 -20.09 -12.57 -14.51
C THR A 91 -19.53 -13.02 -13.16
N ALA A 92 -20.35 -12.98 -12.10
CA ALA A 92 -19.97 -13.46 -10.76
C ALA A 92 -19.49 -14.92 -10.75
N SER A 93 -19.81 -15.72 -11.77
CA SER A 93 -19.37 -17.11 -11.89
C SER A 93 -17.87 -17.30 -12.09
N ASP A 94 -17.15 -16.32 -12.65
CA ASP A 94 -15.73 -16.48 -13.02
C ASP A 94 -14.82 -15.41 -12.38
N SER A 95 -15.30 -14.72 -11.35
CA SER A 95 -14.53 -13.71 -10.61
C SER A 95 -14.49 -14.03 -9.12
N CYS A 96 -13.41 -13.65 -8.44
CA CYS A 96 -13.27 -13.86 -7.01
C CYS A 96 -12.78 -12.60 -6.29
N CYS A 97 -13.05 -12.53 -4.99
CA CYS A 97 -12.40 -11.57 -4.10
C CYS A 97 -10.99 -12.06 -3.81
N LEU A 98 -9.99 -11.20 -4.06
CA LEU A 98 -8.58 -11.50 -3.83
C LEU A 98 -7.95 -10.38 -2.99
N GLN A 99 -7.17 -10.78 -1.98
CA GLN A 99 -6.41 -9.84 -1.17
C GLN A 99 -5.17 -9.35 -1.95
N VAL A 100 -5.02 -8.03 -2.07
CA VAL A 100 -3.89 -7.37 -2.74
C VAL A 100 -3.10 -6.53 -1.72
N PRO A 101 -1.76 -6.62 -1.70
CA PRO A 101 -0.94 -7.54 -2.48
C PRO A 101 -1.09 -8.99 -2.02
N GLY A 102 -1.00 -9.93 -2.97
CA GLY A 102 -1.12 -11.35 -2.69
C GLY A 102 -0.89 -12.20 -3.95
N PRO A 103 -0.59 -13.50 -3.79
CA PRO A 103 -0.42 -14.41 -4.91
C PRO A 103 -1.78 -14.64 -5.60
N TRP A 104 -1.75 -14.67 -6.93
CA TRP A 104 -2.90 -15.00 -7.77
C TRP A 104 -2.66 -16.27 -8.59
N GLU A 105 -1.42 -16.77 -8.61
CA GLU A 105 -0.96 -17.88 -9.43
C GLU A 105 -1.73 -19.18 -9.12
N SER A 106 -2.14 -19.36 -7.86
CA SER A 106 -2.97 -20.49 -7.44
C SER A 106 -4.40 -20.47 -7.98
N LEU A 107 -4.84 -19.33 -8.53
CA LEU A 107 -6.17 -19.16 -9.14
C LEU A 107 -6.16 -19.41 -10.65
N ASN A 108 -4.99 -19.70 -11.24
CA ASN A 108 -4.93 -20.15 -12.63
C ASN A 108 -5.40 -21.61 -12.74
N GLU A 109 -6.35 -21.85 -13.64
CA GLU A 109 -6.98 -23.16 -13.87
C GLU A 109 -5.97 -24.31 -14.11
N ASN A 110 -4.78 -24.00 -14.62
CA ASN A 110 -3.77 -25.00 -14.96
C ASN A 110 -2.65 -25.15 -13.91
N GLY A 111 -2.70 -24.42 -12.79
CA GLY A 111 -1.58 -24.36 -11.83
C GLY A 111 -0.28 -23.81 -12.45
N SER A 112 -0.40 -23.12 -13.59
CA SER A 112 0.72 -22.52 -14.32
C SER A 112 1.11 -21.19 -13.68
N GLU A 113 2.42 -20.99 -13.48
CA GLU A 113 3.01 -19.70 -13.07
C GLU A 113 2.87 -18.62 -14.14
N ILE A 114 2.58 -19.02 -15.38
CA ILE A 114 2.30 -18.14 -16.51
C ILE A 114 0.80 -18.06 -16.71
N GLY A 115 0.27 -16.84 -16.66
CA GLY A 115 -1.13 -16.55 -16.96
C GLY A 115 -1.33 -15.04 -17.10
N TYR A 116 -2.59 -14.64 -17.15
CA TYR A 116 -2.97 -13.24 -17.10
C TYR A 116 -4.31 -13.12 -16.37
N GLY A 117 -4.64 -11.92 -15.91
CA GLY A 117 -5.92 -11.67 -15.29
C GLY A 117 -6.18 -10.18 -15.16
N THR A 118 -7.42 -9.83 -14.85
CA THR A 118 -7.80 -8.44 -14.63
C THR A 118 -8.11 -8.20 -13.16
N TYR A 119 -7.47 -7.18 -12.60
CA TYR A 119 -7.75 -6.67 -11.26
C TYR A 119 -8.70 -5.48 -11.34
N ARG A 120 -9.67 -5.43 -10.43
CA ARG A 120 -10.65 -4.34 -10.35
C ARG A 120 -10.86 -3.89 -8.91
N LEU A 121 -10.71 -2.59 -8.71
CA LEU A 121 -11.11 -1.88 -7.50
C LEU A 121 -12.01 -0.71 -7.89
N LYS A 122 -13.13 -0.54 -7.18
CA LYS A 122 -14.00 0.62 -7.31
C LYS A 122 -13.78 1.53 -6.11
N VAL A 123 -13.22 2.72 -6.36
CA VAL A 123 -13.02 3.72 -5.30
C VAL A 123 -14.11 4.79 -5.44
N LEU A 124 -14.89 5.00 -4.37
CA LEU A 124 -15.86 6.09 -4.30
C LEU A 124 -15.17 7.27 -3.63
N VAL A 125 -15.03 8.39 -4.33
CA VAL A 125 -14.41 9.61 -3.79
C VAL A 125 -15.44 10.71 -3.57
N PRO A 126 -15.15 11.73 -2.73
CA PRO A 126 -16.03 12.87 -2.56
C PRO A 126 -16.28 13.57 -3.91
N LYS A 127 -17.45 14.21 -4.07
CA LYS A 127 -17.84 14.92 -5.32
C LYS A 127 -16.98 16.15 -5.63
N GLN A 128 -16.08 16.54 -4.73
CA GLN A 128 -15.27 17.73 -4.87
C GLN A 128 -14.21 17.51 -5.96
N SER A 129 -13.93 18.53 -6.77
CA SER A 129 -12.93 18.47 -7.83
C SER A 129 -11.51 18.51 -7.24
N ALA A 130 -11.07 17.40 -6.64
CA ALA A 130 -9.68 17.19 -6.25
C ALA A 130 -8.94 16.41 -7.35
N ILE A 131 -7.65 16.70 -7.50
CA ILE A 131 -6.76 15.92 -8.35
C ILE A 131 -6.23 14.75 -7.52
N TYR A 132 -6.45 13.52 -7.99
CA TYR A 132 -6.00 12.31 -7.33
C TYR A 132 -4.81 11.71 -8.07
N GLY A 133 -3.80 11.28 -7.31
CA GLY A 133 -2.70 10.46 -7.81
C GLY A 133 -2.89 9.01 -7.38
N ILE A 134 -2.48 8.07 -8.24
CA ILE A 134 -2.37 6.66 -7.88
C ILE A 134 -0.89 6.32 -7.80
N TRP A 135 -0.46 5.81 -6.65
CA TRP A 135 0.88 5.26 -6.46
C TRP A 135 0.82 3.74 -6.59
N ILE A 136 1.52 3.20 -7.58
CA ILE A 136 1.75 1.76 -7.73
C ILE A 136 3.21 1.45 -7.41
N THR A 137 3.46 0.56 -6.45
CA THR A 137 4.82 0.23 -6.01
C THR A 137 5.50 -0.75 -6.94
N ASP A 138 4.82 -1.82 -7.33
CA ASP A 138 5.35 -2.85 -8.21
C ASP A 138 4.21 -3.63 -8.87
N ILE A 139 4.31 -3.87 -10.17
CA ILE A 139 3.49 -4.84 -10.91
C ILE A 139 4.46 -5.61 -11.81
N ARG A 140 4.54 -6.92 -11.57
CA ARG A 140 5.48 -7.80 -12.29
C ARG A 140 5.09 -7.94 -13.76
N THR A 141 6.09 -8.01 -14.64
CA THR A 141 6.00 -8.34 -16.08
C THR A 141 5.38 -7.27 -16.99
N ALA A 142 4.09 -7.36 -17.32
CA ALA A 142 3.40 -6.48 -18.25
C ALA A 142 1.99 -6.16 -17.73
N TYR A 143 1.57 -4.90 -17.87
CA TYR A 143 0.24 -4.48 -17.43
C TYR A 143 -0.28 -3.28 -18.21
N ARG A 144 -1.62 -3.12 -18.16
CA ARG A 144 -2.33 -1.91 -18.56
C ARG A 144 -3.16 -1.42 -17.39
N LEU A 145 -3.00 -0.15 -17.05
CA LEU A 145 -3.76 0.51 -16.00
C LEU A 145 -4.84 1.39 -16.63
N TYR A 146 -6.09 1.13 -16.25
CA TYR A 146 -7.24 1.93 -16.66
C TYR A 146 -7.83 2.65 -15.45
N VAL A 147 -8.15 3.94 -15.59
CA VAL A 147 -8.83 4.73 -14.57
C VAL A 147 -10.07 5.35 -15.19
N ASN A 148 -11.24 5.08 -14.61
CA ASN A 148 -12.54 5.56 -15.12
C ASN A 148 -12.82 5.27 -16.60
N GLY A 149 -12.16 4.25 -17.17
CA GLY A 149 -12.30 3.89 -18.58
C GLY A 149 -11.09 4.22 -19.45
N ASP A 150 -10.26 5.17 -19.02
CA ASP A 150 -9.15 5.67 -19.81
C ASP A 150 -7.85 4.91 -19.50
N LEU A 151 -7.09 4.57 -20.54
CA LEU A 151 -5.77 3.98 -20.39
C LEU A 151 -4.79 5.06 -19.90
N VAL A 152 -4.30 4.93 -18.67
CA VAL A 152 -3.38 5.90 -18.06
C VAL A 152 -1.93 5.43 -18.07
N HIS A 153 -1.68 4.13 -18.13
CA HIS A 153 -0.33 3.57 -18.17
C HIS A 153 -0.31 2.18 -18.81
N GLU A 154 0.77 1.85 -19.53
CA GLU A 154 1.02 0.53 -20.10
C GLU A 154 2.52 0.21 -19.97
N LEU A 155 2.84 -1.02 -19.54
CA LEU A 155 4.21 -1.53 -19.45
C LEU A 155 4.27 -2.93 -20.09
N GLY A 156 5.37 -3.26 -20.77
CA GLY A 156 5.62 -4.61 -21.29
C GLY A 156 5.11 -4.87 -22.72
N ARG A 157 4.84 -3.81 -23.49
CA ARG A 157 4.54 -3.94 -24.92
C ARG A 157 5.84 -4.17 -25.69
N SER A 158 6.10 -5.42 -26.10
CA SER A 158 7.09 -5.68 -27.14
C SER A 158 6.53 -5.15 -28.46
N VAL A 159 7.31 -4.30 -29.14
CA VAL A 159 7.04 -3.80 -30.49
C VAL A 159 7.11 -4.95 -31.49
#